data_AF-A0AAW9BMN3-F1
#
_entry.id   AF-A0AAW9BMN3-F1
#
_cell.length_a   1.000
_cell.length_b   1.000
_cell.length_c   1.000
_cell.angle_alpha   90.00
_cell.angle_beta   90.00
_cell.angle_gamma   90.00
#
_symmetry.space_group_name_H-M   'P 1'
#
loop_
_entity.id
_entity.type
_entity.pdbx_description
1 polymer ?
#
loop_
_entity_poly.entity_id
_entity_poly.type
_entity_poly.pdbx_seq_one_letter_code
_entity_poly.pdbx_strand_id
1 'polypeptide(L)'
;MDSIRKVYEYAEPNLTLVGWMGFIGFPLYYFVWDFMFPQSYENLPLRLFCSALFFGIIFRNRLSSSWRKYVHVYYQITITTCLPFFFFYMLLMNDWSNVWVMSFMSAIFLHILLVHVTRVMFAQTFAGIGLATFFAWIAKGFHLDITMDWTHVPIFLFIYVFGNMFYFRNQVEHEAKVSLAKSFGAGIAHEMRNPLSGLCTSIDVIQSVLPNKKAMGEKDQYVMSGEDVTLLREVSEDAMNIIHSGNETIDLLLTSIDENRVSRSSFKRYSAQSVVEKAIESFSYKRSTDRFAISFDARSEFDFLG
;
A
#
# COMPACT_ATOMS: atom_id res chain seq x y z
N MET A 1 18.77 9.39 -1.84
CA MET A 1 17.95 9.63 -3.06
C MET A 1 16.65 8.83 -3.02
N ASP A 2 16.66 7.60 -2.50
CA ASP A 2 15.45 6.76 -2.39
C ASP A 2 14.32 7.38 -1.57
N SER A 3 14.62 8.07 -0.46
CA SER A 3 13.60 8.74 0.35
C SER A 3 12.87 9.85 -0.41
N ILE A 4 13.58 10.63 -1.23
CA ILE A 4 12.99 11.71 -2.06
C ILE A 4 12.12 11.11 -3.17
N ARG A 5 12.53 9.96 -3.72
CA ARG A 5 11.75 9.26 -4.72
C ARG A 5 10.43 8.74 -4.16
N LYS A 6 10.49 8.14 -2.96
CA LYS A 6 9.31 7.68 -2.23
C LYS A 6 8.31 8.81 -1.97
N VAL A 7 8.77 9.98 -1.51
CA VAL A 7 7.89 11.16 -1.29
C VAL A 7 7.01 11.44 -2.51
N TYR A 8 7.63 11.53 -3.69
CA TYR A 8 6.91 11.81 -4.91
C TYR A 8 6.02 10.65 -5.36
N GLU A 9 6.46 9.39 -5.22
CA GLU A 9 5.64 8.20 -5.54
C GLU A 9 4.34 8.16 -4.71
N TYR A 10 4.38 8.51 -3.42
CA TYR A 10 3.16 8.59 -2.59
C TYR A 10 2.26 9.78 -2.96
N ALA A 11 2.86 10.91 -3.35
CA ALA A 11 2.11 12.11 -3.68
C ALA A 11 1.57 12.12 -5.13
N GLU A 12 2.13 11.29 -6.02
CA GLU A 12 1.81 11.23 -7.47
C GLU A 12 0.32 11.14 -7.80
N PRO A 13 -0.51 10.33 -7.10
CA PRO A 13 -1.95 10.23 -7.38
C PRO A 13 -2.69 11.57 -7.22
N ASN A 14 -2.31 12.36 -6.21
CA ASN A 14 -2.97 13.62 -5.86
C ASN A 14 -2.27 14.85 -6.44
N LEU A 15 -1.09 14.67 -7.02
CA LEU A 15 -0.19 15.76 -7.43
C LEU A 15 -0.80 16.69 -8.50
N THR A 16 -1.69 16.18 -9.35
CA THR A 16 -2.40 17.01 -10.35
C THR A 16 -3.40 17.94 -9.69
N LEU A 17 -4.14 17.47 -8.67
CA LEU A 17 -5.08 18.28 -7.91
C LEU A 17 -4.32 19.36 -7.12
N VAL A 18 -3.26 18.96 -6.42
CA VAL A 18 -2.38 19.86 -5.67
C VAL A 18 -1.77 20.92 -6.58
N GLY A 19 -1.34 20.52 -7.78
CA GLY A 19 -0.81 21.42 -8.81
C GLY A 19 -1.82 22.50 -9.21
N TRP A 20 -3.06 22.12 -9.52
CA TRP A 20 -4.11 23.09 -9.87
C TRP A 20 -4.50 24.00 -8.71
N MET A 21 -4.61 23.42 -7.51
CA MET A 21 -4.92 24.17 -6.30
C MET A 21 -3.87 25.24 -6.01
N GLY A 22 -2.57 24.92 -6.17
CA GLY A 22 -1.50 25.89 -6.05
C GLY A 22 -1.48 26.90 -7.20
N PHE A 23 -1.57 26.45 -8.44
CA PHE A 23 -1.52 27.32 -9.62
C PHE A 23 -2.60 28.42 -9.57
N ILE A 24 -3.84 28.05 -9.22
CA ILE A 24 -4.97 28.99 -9.13
C ILE A 24 -5.00 29.71 -7.78
N GLY A 25 -4.68 28.99 -6.70
CA GLY A 25 -4.79 29.51 -5.34
C GLY A 25 -3.90 30.73 -5.08
N PHE A 26 -2.62 30.68 -5.47
CA PHE A 26 -1.69 31.77 -5.18
C PHE A 26 -2.11 33.13 -5.78
N PRO A 27 -2.47 33.22 -7.07
CA PRO A 27 -3.00 34.45 -7.67
C PRO A 27 -4.38 34.84 -7.13
N LEU A 28 -5.29 33.88 -6.90
CA LEU A 28 -6.62 34.18 -6.39
C LEU A 28 -6.58 34.80 -4.99
N TYR A 29 -5.74 34.25 -4.10
CA TYR A 29 -5.57 34.81 -2.77
C TYR A 29 -4.87 36.17 -2.78
N TYR A 30 -4.14 36.55 -3.83
CA TYR A 30 -3.66 37.94 -3.94
C TYR A 30 -4.83 38.91 -3.97
N PHE A 31 -5.86 38.62 -4.79
CA PHE A 31 -7.03 39.48 -4.85
C PHE A 31 -7.77 39.58 -3.52
N VAL A 32 -7.86 38.47 -2.78
CA VAL A 32 -8.49 38.43 -1.45
C VAL A 32 -7.73 39.32 -0.46
N TRP A 33 -6.41 39.20 -0.39
CA TRP A 33 -5.61 39.90 0.62
C TRP A 33 -5.21 41.33 0.23
N ASP A 34 -5.27 41.69 -1.04
CA ASP A 34 -4.98 43.05 -1.53
C ASP A 34 -6.25 43.92 -1.57
N PHE A 35 -7.39 43.37 -1.99
CA PHE A 35 -8.62 44.14 -2.21
C PHE A 35 -9.74 43.89 -1.18
N MET A 36 -9.92 42.65 -0.69
CA MET A 36 -11.03 42.33 0.23
C MET A 36 -10.64 42.50 1.70
N PHE A 37 -9.45 42.01 2.08
CA PHE A 37 -8.93 42.06 3.44
C PHE A 37 -7.46 42.54 3.44
N PRO A 38 -7.23 43.84 3.18
CA PRO A 38 -5.89 44.41 2.99
C PRO A 38 -4.92 44.01 4.09
N GLN A 39 -3.85 43.32 3.71
CA GLN A 39 -2.72 43.01 4.61
C GLN A 39 -1.63 44.06 4.50
N SER A 40 -0.83 44.24 5.55
CA SER A 40 0.22 45.26 5.62
C SER A 40 1.34 45.05 4.58
N TYR A 41 1.60 43.78 4.23
CA TYR A 41 2.58 43.42 3.22
C TYR A 41 2.04 42.34 2.28
N GLU A 42 2.06 42.63 0.97
CA GLU A 42 1.72 41.69 -0.09
C GLU A 42 2.77 41.71 -1.22
N ASN A 43 3.02 40.54 -1.82
CA ASN A 43 4.04 40.38 -2.86
C ASN A 43 3.52 39.55 -4.05
N LEU A 44 2.97 40.25 -5.05
CA LEU A 44 2.44 39.65 -6.27
C LEU A 44 3.51 38.86 -7.06
N PRO A 45 4.72 39.38 -7.32
CA PRO A 45 5.76 38.62 -8.00
C PRO A 45 6.07 37.27 -7.35
N LEU A 46 6.15 37.24 -6.02
CA LEU A 46 6.42 36.01 -5.28
C LEU A 46 5.27 34.98 -5.41
N ARG A 47 4.01 35.44 -5.39
CA ARG A 47 2.84 34.58 -5.61
C ARG A 47 2.80 34.02 -7.03
N LEU A 48 3.09 34.84 -8.05
CA LEU A 48 3.17 34.40 -9.44
C LEU A 48 4.32 33.40 -9.65
N PHE A 49 5.45 33.59 -8.98
CA PHE A 49 6.54 32.62 -8.97
C PHE A 49 6.10 31.27 -8.38
N CYS A 50 5.42 31.28 -7.23
CA CYS A 50 4.87 30.06 -6.63
C CYS A 50 3.84 29.36 -7.54
N SER A 51 2.96 30.15 -8.18
CA SER A 51 2.01 29.64 -9.18
C SER A 51 2.72 28.98 -10.35
N ALA A 52 3.77 29.60 -10.89
CA ALA A 52 4.58 29.04 -11.98
C ALA A 52 5.27 27.72 -11.57
N LEU A 53 5.72 27.58 -10.32
CA LEU A 53 6.28 26.33 -9.83
C LEU A 53 5.22 25.21 -9.79
N PHE A 54 4.00 25.51 -9.33
CA PHE A 54 2.90 24.53 -9.38
C PHE A 54 2.45 24.21 -10.80
N PHE A 55 2.52 25.16 -11.73
CA PHE A 55 2.29 24.90 -13.15
C PHE A 55 3.27 23.86 -13.71
N GLY A 56 4.55 23.94 -13.34
CA GLY A 56 5.55 22.93 -13.69
C GLY A 56 5.19 21.52 -13.18
N ILE A 57 4.56 21.43 -12.01
CA ILE A 57 4.05 20.16 -11.46
C ILE A 57 2.89 19.60 -12.29
N ILE A 58 1.99 20.45 -12.81
CA ILE A 58 0.88 20.02 -13.67
C ILE A 58 1.42 19.42 -14.98
N PHE A 59 2.43 20.06 -15.58
CA PHE A 59 3.01 19.63 -16.86
C PHE A 59 4.01 18.47 -16.75
N ARG A 60 4.23 17.92 -15.55
CA ARG A 60 5.22 16.87 -15.29
C ARG A 60 5.12 15.64 -16.22
N ASN A 61 3.92 15.26 -16.62
CA ASN A 61 3.67 14.08 -17.46
C ASN A 61 4.00 14.31 -18.94
N ARG A 62 4.20 15.56 -19.37
CA ARG A 62 4.56 15.94 -20.74
C ARG A 62 6.06 16.23 -20.90
N LEU A 63 6.85 16.08 -19.84
CA LEU A 63 8.30 16.30 -19.87
C LEU A 63 9.02 15.16 -20.60
N SER A 64 10.11 15.51 -21.30
CA SER A 64 10.96 14.51 -21.99
C SER A 64 11.66 13.57 -20.99
N SER A 65 12.07 12.39 -21.48
CA SER A 65 12.67 11.31 -20.66
C SER A 65 13.84 11.78 -19.77
N SER A 66 14.65 12.73 -20.24
CA SER A 66 15.78 13.29 -19.47
C SER A 66 15.34 14.12 -18.27
N TRP A 67 14.26 14.88 -18.38
CA TRP A 67 13.74 15.73 -17.30
C TRP A 67 12.91 14.95 -16.28
N ARG A 68 12.28 13.85 -16.70
CA ARG A 68 11.48 12.98 -15.83
C ARG A 68 12.27 12.44 -14.63
N LYS A 69 13.59 12.25 -14.78
CA LYS A 69 14.50 11.83 -13.69
C LYS A 69 14.58 12.85 -12.55
N TYR A 70 14.45 14.15 -12.86
CA TYR A 70 14.61 15.25 -11.90
C TYR A 70 13.29 15.76 -11.30
N VAL A 71 12.14 15.24 -11.75
CA VAL A 71 10.81 15.68 -11.29
C VAL A 71 10.66 15.55 -9.76
N HIS A 72 11.21 14.50 -9.16
CA HIS A 72 11.20 14.28 -7.71
C HIS A 72 11.93 15.40 -6.94
N VAL A 73 13.05 15.91 -7.48
CA VAL A 73 13.81 17.01 -6.89
C VAL A 73 13.09 18.34 -7.12
N TYR A 74 12.54 18.54 -8.32
CA TYR A 74 11.74 19.72 -8.62
C TYR A 74 10.51 19.85 -7.71
N TYR A 75 9.81 18.74 -7.48
CA TYR A 75 8.69 18.66 -6.54
C TYR A 75 9.14 19.07 -5.13
N GLN A 76 10.27 18.54 -4.66
CA GLN A 76 10.81 18.85 -3.36
C GLN A 76 11.11 20.35 -3.19
N ILE A 77 11.74 20.95 -4.20
CA ILE A 77 12.03 22.39 -4.22
C ILE A 77 10.71 23.18 -4.19
N THR A 78 9.75 22.80 -5.04
CA THR A 78 8.46 23.48 -5.15
C THR A 78 7.69 23.46 -3.83
N ILE A 79 7.56 22.29 -3.20
CA ILE A 79 6.86 22.15 -1.92
C ILE A 79 7.56 22.95 -0.83
N THR A 80 8.90 22.95 -0.78
CA THR A 80 9.68 23.73 0.21
C THR A 80 9.49 25.22 0.02
N THR A 81 9.55 25.70 -1.22
CA THR A 81 9.41 27.11 -1.55
C THR A 81 7.98 27.60 -1.29
N CYS A 82 6.98 26.83 -1.73
CA CYS A 82 5.59 27.27 -1.67
C CYS A 82 4.93 27.08 -0.29
N LEU A 83 5.37 26.11 0.51
CA LEU A 83 4.75 25.84 1.82
C LEU A 83 5.55 26.43 2.99
N PRO A 84 6.67 25.83 3.47
CA PRO A 84 7.36 26.38 4.64
C PRO A 84 8.04 27.72 4.37
N PHE A 85 8.56 27.98 3.16
CA PHE A 85 9.22 29.26 2.87
C PHE A 85 8.21 30.40 2.68
N PHE A 86 7.30 30.30 1.70
CA PHE A 86 6.38 31.41 1.37
C PHE A 86 5.50 31.83 2.55
N PHE A 87 4.83 30.88 3.19
CA PHE A 87 3.88 31.22 4.26
C PHE A 87 4.60 31.75 5.50
N PHE A 88 5.79 31.24 5.83
CA PHE A 88 6.57 31.78 6.94
C PHE A 88 7.17 33.15 6.62
N TYR A 89 7.63 33.37 5.39
CA TYR A 89 8.09 34.68 4.93
C TYR A 89 6.97 35.73 5.04
N MET A 90 5.78 35.41 4.56
CA MET A 90 4.63 36.30 4.64
C MET A 90 4.17 36.54 6.09
N LEU A 91 4.28 35.55 6.97
CA LEU A 91 4.05 35.70 8.41
C LEU A 91 5.01 36.70 9.06
N LEU A 92 6.31 36.63 8.73
CA LEU A 92 7.31 37.57 9.24
C LEU A 92 7.13 38.99 8.70
N MET A 93 6.76 39.13 7.43
CA MET A 93 6.57 40.45 6.81
C MET A 93 5.26 41.13 7.21
N ASN A 94 4.27 40.37 7.70
CA ASN A 94 3.01 40.87 8.24
C ASN A 94 2.96 40.84 9.78
N ASP A 95 4.13 40.91 10.43
CA ASP A 95 4.29 41.05 11.88
C ASP A 95 3.39 40.10 12.70
N TRP A 96 3.34 38.82 12.29
CA TRP A 96 2.56 37.77 12.97
C TRP A 96 1.05 37.98 12.97
N SER A 97 0.48 38.58 11.92
CA SER A 97 -0.97 38.73 11.81
C SER A 97 -1.72 37.40 11.94
N ASN A 98 -2.87 37.40 12.63
CA ASN A 98 -3.68 36.20 12.86
C ASN A 98 -4.03 35.45 11.56
N VAL A 99 -4.25 36.20 10.47
CA VAL A 99 -4.53 35.64 9.13
C VAL A 99 -3.35 34.79 8.64
N TRP A 100 -2.12 35.32 8.75
CA TRP A 100 -0.92 34.61 8.31
C TRP A 100 -0.53 33.47 9.25
N VAL A 101 -0.81 33.58 10.55
CA VAL A 101 -0.68 32.48 11.50
C VAL A 101 -1.55 31.30 11.08
N MET A 102 -2.85 31.53 10.85
CA MET A 102 -3.79 30.48 10.42
C MET A 102 -3.43 29.92 9.02
N SER A 103 -2.95 30.79 8.12
CA SER A 103 -2.49 30.38 6.79
C SER A 103 -1.25 29.48 6.87
N PHE A 104 -0.30 29.82 7.75
CA PHE A 104 0.88 28.99 7.99
C PHE A 104 0.53 27.65 8.65
N MET A 105 -0.39 27.62 9.63
CA MET A 105 -0.91 26.37 10.19
C MET A 105 -1.49 25.45 9.10
N SER A 106 -2.31 26.02 8.22
CA SER A 106 -2.90 25.29 7.09
C SER A 106 -1.83 24.76 6.13
N ALA A 107 -0.78 25.55 5.88
CA ALA A 107 0.36 25.13 5.08
C ALA A 107 1.14 23.98 5.74
N ILE A 108 1.31 23.98 7.07
CA ILE A 108 1.93 22.87 7.81
C ILE A 108 1.13 21.59 7.62
N PHE A 109 -0.20 21.63 7.77
CA PHE A 109 -1.05 20.45 7.53
C PHE A 109 -0.90 19.91 6.12
N LEU A 110 -0.95 20.79 5.12
CA LEU A 110 -0.75 20.39 3.72
C LEU A 110 0.66 19.82 3.51
N HIS A 111 1.68 20.39 4.14
CA HIS A 111 3.07 19.93 4.03
C HIS A 111 3.25 18.52 4.61
N ILE A 112 2.66 18.24 5.78
CA ILE A 112 2.66 16.90 6.41
C ILE A 112 1.97 15.89 5.48
N LEU A 113 0.81 16.26 4.91
CA LEU A 113 0.03 15.41 4.02
C LEU A 113 0.70 15.13 2.67
N LEU A 114 1.67 15.95 2.24
CA LEU A 114 2.28 15.83 0.92
C LEU A 114 3.65 15.14 0.94
N VAL A 115 4.43 15.29 2.01
CA VAL A 115 5.83 14.84 2.02
C VAL A 115 5.98 13.40 2.48
N HIS A 116 5.08 12.90 3.33
CA HIS A 116 5.00 11.46 3.67
C HIS A 116 6.29 10.83 4.26
N VAL A 117 7.34 11.62 4.52
CA VAL A 117 8.62 11.16 5.06
C VAL A 117 9.13 12.18 6.08
N THR A 118 9.08 11.81 7.36
CA THR A 118 9.36 12.70 8.50
C THR A 118 10.72 13.40 8.42
N ARG A 119 11.80 12.68 8.08
CA ARG A 119 13.15 13.26 7.98
C ARG A 119 13.24 14.34 6.90
N VAL A 120 12.61 14.09 5.76
CA VAL A 120 12.59 14.98 4.61
C VAL A 120 11.73 16.21 4.92
N MET A 121 10.58 16.00 5.56
CA MET A 121 9.67 17.06 5.98
C MET A 121 10.33 18.01 6.99
N PHE A 122 11.03 17.51 8.01
CA PHE A 122 11.79 18.36 8.93
C PHE A 122 12.90 19.13 8.20
N ALA A 123 13.67 18.47 7.33
CA ALA A 123 14.71 19.15 6.55
C ALA A 123 14.15 20.30 5.70
N GLN A 124 13.00 20.10 5.03
CA GLN A 124 12.32 21.17 4.28
C GLN A 124 11.80 22.28 5.18
N THR A 125 11.27 21.94 6.35
CA THR A 125 10.74 22.92 7.29
C THR A 125 11.85 23.84 7.77
N PHE A 126 12.96 23.27 8.24
CA PHE A 126 14.12 24.05 8.68
C PHE A 126 14.76 24.84 7.54
N ALA A 127 14.91 24.24 6.35
CA ALA A 127 15.43 24.93 5.18
C ALA A 127 14.52 26.10 4.74
N GLY A 128 13.20 25.87 4.69
CA GLY A 128 12.21 26.86 4.28
C GLY A 128 12.13 28.03 5.27
N ILE A 129 12.04 27.74 6.57
CA ILE A 129 12.03 28.75 7.64
C ILE A 129 13.35 29.53 7.65
N GLY A 130 14.50 28.84 7.52
CA GLY A 130 15.81 29.47 7.47
C GLY A 130 15.97 30.42 6.29
N LEU A 131 15.57 29.98 5.09
CA LEU A 131 15.56 30.84 3.89
C LEU A 131 14.59 32.01 4.05
N ALA A 132 13.38 31.77 4.57
CA ALA A 132 12.38 32.81 4.77
C ALA A 132 12.89 33.90 5.72
N THR A 133 13.51 33.49 6.83
CA THR A 133 14.10 34.41 7.80
C THR A 133 15.26 35.21 7.19
N PHE A 134 16.13 34.54 6.41
CA PHE A 134 17.25 35.20 5.72
C PHE A 134 16.77 36.25 4.70
N PHE A 135 15.80 35.90 3.86
CA PHE A 135 15.24 36.84 2.87
C PHE A 135 14.43 37.96 3.54
N ALA A 136 13.71 37.69 4.63
CA ALA A 136 13.03 38.73 5.40
C ALA A 136 14.02 39.70 6.05
N TRP A 137 15.13 39.20 6.57
CA TRP A 137 16.20 40.03 7.16
C TRP A 137 16.82 40.97 6.12
N ILE A 138 17.07 40.49 4.90
CA ILE A 138 17.54 41.33 3.79
C ILE A 138 16.46 42.36 3.41
N ALA A 139 15.19 41.94 3.29
CA ALA A 139 14.10 42.80 2.86
C ALA A 139 13.79 43.94 3.85
N LYS A 140 13.92 43.71 5.16
CA LYS A 140 13.79 44.74 6.20
C LYS A 140 15.10 45.54 6.43
N GLY A 141 16.07 45.46 5.52
CA GLY A 141 17.28 46.29 5.57
C GLY A 141 18.26 45.91 6.69
N PHE A 142 18.43 44.60 6.94
CA PHE A 142 19.27 44.02 8.00
C PHE A 142 18.82 44.30 9.43
N HIS A 143 17.64 44.90 9.60
CA HIS A 143 16.98 45.08 10.88
C HIS A 143 15.69 44.25 10.88
N LEU A 144 15.76 43.06 11.47
CA LEU A 144 14.59 42.22 11.69
C LEU A 144 14.20 42.32 13.17
N ASP A 145 13.28 43.22 13.48
CA ASP A 145 12.61 43.20 14.78
C ASP A 145 11.69 41.98 14.78
N ILE A 146 12.19 40.88 15.33
CA ILE A 146 11.44 39.64 15.48
C ILE A 146 10.42 39.88 16.60
N THR A 147 9.25 40.44 16.25
CA THR A 147 8.06 40.46 17.11
C THR A 147 7.42 39.07 17.12
N MET A 148 8.22 38.04 17.39
CA MET A 148 7.75 36.67 17.42
C MET A 148 6.85 36.49 18.63
N ASP A 149 5.57 36.27 18.35
CA ASP A 149 4.63 35.87 19.37
C ASP A 149 4.89 34.41 19.75
N TRP A 150 5.67 34.23 20.82
CA TRP A 150 6.06 32.94 21.37
C TRP A 150 4.88 32.04 21.74
N THR A 151 3.66 32.59 21.86
CA THR A 151 2.46 31.79 22.16
C THR A 151 2.08 30.82 21.03
N HIS A 152 2.41 31.13 19.78
CA HIS A 152 2.06 30.31 18.61
C HIS A 152 3.07 29.20 18.33
N VAL A 153 4.32 29.36 18.80
CA VAL A 153 5.40 28.38 18.56
C VAL A 153 5.08 26.98 19.12
N PRO A 154 4.56 26.83 20.37
CA PRO A 154 4.11 25.53 20.88
C PRO A 154 3.01 24.89 20.03
N ILE A 155 2.14 25.70 19.42
CA ILE A 155 1.04 25.20 18.58
C ILE A 155 1.62 24.60 17.28
N PHE A 156 2.54 25.31 16.61
CA PHE A 156 3.20 24.77 15.42
C PHE A 156 4.01 23.51 15.74
N LEU A 157 4.73 23.49 16.86
CA LEU A 157 5.47 22.32 17.31
C LEU A 157 4.52 21.13 17.56
N PHE A 158 3.40 21.37 18.24
CA PHE A 158 2.37 20.35 18.48
C PHE A 158 1.86 19.75 17.17
N ILE A 159 1.53 20.58 16.17
CA ILE A 159 1.05 20.11 14.85
C ILE A 159 2.12 19.26 14.16
N TYR A 160 3.37 19.71 14.14
CA TYR A 160 4.45 18.94 13.53
C TYR A 160 4.67 17.59 14.23
N VAL A 161 4.68 17.56 15.57
CA VAL A 161 4.91 16.32 16.34
C VAL A 161 3.74 15.36 16.20
N PHE A 162 2.53 15.79 16.56
CA PHE A 162 1.35 14.91 16.55
C PHE A 162 0.90 14.57 15.14
N GLY A 163 0.94 15.52 14.20
CA GLY A 163 0.62 15.27 12.81
C GLY A 163 1.52 14.19 12.20
N ASN A 164 2.82 14.20 12.53
CA ASN A 164 3.73 13.13 12.09
C ASN A 164 3.48 11.81 12.81
N MET A 165 3.16 11.82 14.10
CA MET A 165 2.88 10.60 14.86
C MET A 165 1.65 9.86 14.32
N PHE A 166 0.55 10.59 14.10
CA PHE A 166 -0.67 10.02 13.51
C PHE A 166 -0.43 9.55 12.07
N TYR A 167 0.33 10.31 11.29
CA TYR A 167 0.74 9.92 9.95
C TYR A 167 1.54 8.61 9.94
N PHE A 168 2.58 8.51 10.78
CA PHE A 168 3.43 7.33 10.87
C PHE A 168 2.61 6.09 11.25
N ARG A 169 1.72 6.22 12.23
CA ARG A 169 0.84 5.12 12.65
C ARG A 169 -0.08 4.66 11.52
N ASN A 170 -0.69 5.60 10.79
CA ASN A 170 -1.57 5.27 9.67
C ASN A 170 -0.80 4.60 8.51
N GLN A 171 0.42 5.07 8.22
CA GLN A 171 1.25 4.50 7.17
C GLN A 171 1.69 3.07 7.51
N VAL A 172 2.14 2.82 8.74
CA VAL A 172 2.53 1.48 9.21
C VAL A 172 1.37 0.50 9.09
N GLU A 173 0.15 0.92 9.41
CA GLU A 173 -1.04 0.07 9.28
C GLU A 173 -1.35 -0.28 7.81
N HIS A 174 -1.28 0.69 6.91
CA HIS A 174 -1.47 0.45 5.48
C HIS A 174 -0.39 -0.47 4.89
N GLU A 175 0.88 -0.22 5.23
CA GLU A 175 2.00 -1.05 4.78
C GLU A 175 1.88 -2.48 5.32
N ALA A 176 1.45 -2.66 6.56
CA ALA A 176 1.19 -3.98 7.14
C ALA A 176 0.10 -4.74 6.37
N LYS A 177 -1.04 -4.10 6.06
CA LYS A 177 -2.13 -4.68 5.27
C LYS A 177 -1.67 -5.10 3.86
N VAL A 178 -0.90 -4.25 3.19
CA VAL A 178 -0.37 -4.54 1.85
C VAL A 178 0.66 -5.67 1.90
N SER A 179 1.57 -5.64 2.88
CA SER A 179 2.59 -6.69 3.06
C SER A 179 1.93 -8.04 3.33
N LEU A 180 0.92 -8.06 4.19
CA LEU A 180 0.12 -9.24 4.50
C LEU A 180 -0.54 -9.80 3.24
N ALA A 181 -1.21 -8.97 2.44
CA ALA A 181 -1.81 -9.40 1.16
C ALA A 181 -0.76 -9.98 0.19
N LYS A 182 0.44 -9.38 0.14
CA LYS A 182 1.55 -9.84 -0.70
C LYS A 182 2.10 -11.20 -0.25
N SER A 183 2.36 -11.37 1.05
CA SER A 183 2.86 -12.62 1.60
C SER A 183 1.84 -13.74 1.45
N PHE A 184 0.54 -13.44 1.60
CA PHE A 184 -0.52 -14.41 1.36
C PHE A 184 -0.63 -14.79 -0.12
N GLY A 185 -0.59 -13.82 -1.04
CA GLY A 185 -0.59 -14.12 -2.47
C GLY A 185 0.60 -15.02 -2.87
N ALA A 186 1.78 -14.77 -2.29
CA ALA A 186 2.94 -15.62 -2.48
C ALA A 186 2.77 -17.01 -1.84
N GLY A 187 2.17 -17.08 -0.65
CA GLY A 187 1.84 -18.34 0.04
C GLY A 187 0.86 -19.20 -0.77
N ILE A 188 -0.26 -18.63 -1.23
CA ILE A 188 -1.22 -19.31 -2.11
C ILE A 188 -0.51 -19.83 -3.37
N ALA A 189 0.31 -19.00 -4.02
CA ALA A 189 1.03 -19.43 -5.22
C ALA A 189 1.99 -20.60 -4.93
N HIS A 190 2.65 -20.59 -3.78
CA HIS A 190 3.57 -21.67 -3.38
C HIS A 190 2.81 -22.96 -3.06
N GLU A 191 1.76 -22.86 -2.26
CA GLU A 191 0.93 -24.00 -1.86
C GLU A 191 0.14 -24.59 -3.04
N MET A 192 -0.29 -23.76 -3.99
CA MET A 192 -1.01 -24.22 -5.20
C MET A 192 -0.09 -24.87 -6.24
N ARG A 193 1.20 -24.54 -6.26
CA ARG A 193 2.15 -25.15 -7.19
C ARG A 193 2.28 -26.66 -6.98
N ASN A 194 2.19 -27.11 -5.73
CA ASN A 194 2.35 -28.51 -5.34
C ASN A 194 1.22 -29.41 -5.87
N PRO A 195 -0.08 -29.15 -5.60
CA PRO A 195 -1.17 -29.92 -6.16
C PRO A 195 -1.25 -29.79 -7.68
N LEU A 196 -0.94 -28.63 -8.26
CA LEU A 196 -0.95 -28.46 -9.72
C LEU A 196 0.11 -29.34 -10.41
N SER A 197 1.29 -29.45 -9.79
CA SER A 197 2.38 -30.31 -10.28
C SER A 197 2.01 -31.80 -10.14
N GLY A 198 1.39 -32.18 -9.01
CA GLY A 198 0.84 -33.53 -8.82
C GLY A 198 -0.21 -33.87 -9.89
N LEU A 199 -1.12 -32.94 -10.18
CA LEU A 199 -2.15 -33.11 -11.20
C LEU A 199 -1.58 -33.24 -12.61
N CYS A 200 -0.53 -32.48 -12.96
CA CYS A 200 0.19 -32.66 -14.21
C CYS A 200 0.78 -34.07 -14.32
N THR A 201 1.42 -34.57 -13.25
CA THR A 201 1.95 -35.94 -13.22
C THR A 201 0.85 -36.99 -13.39
N SER A 202 -0.31 -36.83 -12.73
CA SER A 202 -1.46 -37.73 -12.93
C SER A 202 -1.94 -37.72 -14.38
N ILE A 203 -2.02 -36.55 -15.02
CA ILE A 203 -2.40 -36.42 -16.43
C ILE A 203 -1.36 -37.08 -17.35
N ASP A 204 -0.06 -36.91 -17.08
CA ASP A 204 1.00 -37.53 -17.88
C ASP A 204 0.92 -39.06 -17.83
N VAL A 205 0.63 -39.64 -16.66
CA VAL A 205 0.41 -41.09 -16.52
C VAL A 205 -0.82 -41.53 -17.30
N ILE A 206 -1.94 -40.81 -17.18
CA ILE A 206 -3.16 -41.10 -17.96
C ILE A 206 -2.86 -41.06 -19.47
N GLN A 207 -2.15 -40.05 -19.95
CA GLN A 207 -1.79 -39.93 -21.36
C GLN A 207 -0.81 -41.01 -21.84
N SER A 208 0.06 -41.51 -20.96
CA SER A 208 0.99 -42.60 -21.29
C SER A 208 0.31 -43.96 -21.46
N VAL A 209 -0.80 -44.17 -20.75
CA VAL A 209 -1.61 -45.40 -20.82
C VAL A 209 -2.63 -45.32 -21.96
N LEU A 210 -3.12 -44.13 -22.30
CA LEU A 210 -4.07 -43.94 -23.39
C LEU A 210 -3.39 -44.14 -24.77
N PRO A 211 -4.04 -44.86 -25.70
CA PRO A 211 -3.49 -45.08 -27.03
C PRO A 211 -3.38 -43.80 -27.86
N ASN A 212 -2.24 -43.62 -28.53
CA ASN A 212 -1.98 -42.45 -29.37
C ASN A 212 -2.67 -42.57 -30.74
N LYS A 213 -3.71 -41.75 -30.96
CA LYS A 213 -4.54 -41.74 -32.17
C LYS A 213 -3.77 -41.48 -33.48
N LYS A 214 -2.56 -40.92 -33.43
CA LYS A 214 -1.74 -40.62 -34.61
C LYS A 214 -1.05 -41.84 -35.24
N ALA A 215 -1.05 -43.00 -34.57
CA ALA A 215 -0.33 -44.19 -35.02
C ALA A 215 -1.19 -45.23 -35.75
N MET A 216 -2.53 -45.08 -35.84
CA MET A 216 -3.43 -46.14 -36.35
C MET A 216 -4.60 -45.62 -37.19
N GLY A 217 -5.07 -46.44 -38.13
CA GLY A 217 -6.18 -46.16 -39.03
C GLY A 217 -7.56 -46.19 -38.36
N GLU A 218 -8.55 -45.53 -38.97
CA GLU A 218 -9.89 -45.23 -38.44
C GLU A 218 -10.77 -46.42 -38.00
N LYS A 219 -10.30 -47.68 -38.06
CA LYS A 219 -11.16 -48.88 -37.87
C LYS A 219 -10.69 -49.92 -36.82
N ASP A 220 -9.61 -49.67 -36.09
CA ASP A 220 -9.14 -50.64 -35.08
C ASP A 220 -9.86 -50.46 -33.73
N GLN A 221 -10.44 -51.55 -33.21
CA GLN A 221 -10.93 -51.61 -31.82
C GLN A 221 -9.74 -51.76 -30.87
N TYR A 222 -9.66 -50.87 -29.88
CA TYR A 222 -8.61 -50.93 -28.85
C TYR A 222 -9.08 -51.80 -27.68
N VAL A 223 -8.35 -52.89 -27.42
CA VAL A 223 -8.56 -53.74 -26.24
C VAL A 223 -7.51 -53.34 -25.22
N MET A 224 -7.95 -52.71 -24.14
CA MET A 224 -7.08 -52.25 -23.05
C MET A 224 -6.94 -53.37 -22.00
N SER A 225 -5.76 -53.52 -21.39
CA SER A 225 -5.58 -54.52 -20.33
C SER A 225 -6.43 -54.16 -19.11
N GLY A 226 -6.90 -55.16 -18.36
CA GLY A 226 -7.60 -54.93 -17.10
C GLY A 226 -6.73 -54.18 -16.07
N GLU A 227 -5.41 -54.36 -16.14
CA GLU A 227 -4.43 -53.63 -15.32
C GLU A 227 -4.39 -52.14 -15.69
N ASP A 228 -4.37 -51.81 -16.98
CA ASP A 228 -4.39 -50.42 -17.47
C ASP A 228 -5.68 -49.68 -17.08
N VAL A 229 -6.84 -50.37 -17.16
CA VAL A 229 -8.13 -49.84 -16.70
C VAL A 229 -8.08 -49.52 -15.20
N THR A 230 -7.46 -50.42 -14.42
CA THR A 230 -7.37 -50.28 -12.96
C THR A 230 -6.44 -49.11 -12.59
N LEU A 231 -5.27 -49.02 -13.25
CA LEU A 231 -4.32 -47.92 -13.07
C LEU A 231 -4.92 -46.56 -13.44
N LEU A 232 -5.64 -46.47 -14.57
CA LEU A 232 -6.33 -45.23 -14.96
C LEU A 232 -7.36 -44.79 -13.92
N ARG A 233 -8.07 -45.75 -13.31
CA ARG A 233 -9.06 -45.45 -12.27
C ARG A 233 -8.40 -44.96 -10.99
N GLU A 234 -7.31 -45.60 -10.57
CA GLU A 234 -6.53 -45.21 -9.38
C GLU A 234 -5.92 -43.81 -9.55
N VAL A 235 -5.23 -43.55 -10.66
CA VAL A 235 -4.62 -42.24 -10.95
C VAL A 235 -5.68 -41.14 -11.08
N SER A 236 -6.86 -41.45 -11.62
CA SER A 236 -7.98 -40.49 -11.68
C SER A 236 -8.54 -40.17 -10.30
N GLU A 237 -8.61 -41.15 -9.41
CA GLU A 237 -9.05 -40.97 -8.02
C GLU A 237 -8.02 -40.12 -7.24
N ASP A 238 -6.74 -40.42 -7.40
CA ASP A 238 -5.64 -39.62 -6.84
C ASP A 238 -5.66 -38.17 -7.32
N ALA A 239 -5.88 -37.94 -8.62
CA ALA A 239 -6.01 -36.58 -9.16
C ALA A 239 -7.17 -35.81 -8.53
N MET A 240 -8.30 -36.48 -8.28
CA MET A 240 -9.46 -35.89 -7.61
C MET A 240 -9.15 -35.53 -6.15
N ASN A 241 -8.44 -36.40 -5.44
CA ASN A 241 -7.98 -36.16 -4.06
C ASN A 241 -7.02 -34.96 -3.99
N ILE A 242 -6.10 -34.83 -4.96
CA ILE A 242 -5.20 -33.67 -5.07
C ILE A 242 -5.98 -32.36 -5.28
N ILE A 243 -7.04 -32.37 -6.10
CA ILE A 243 -7.91 -31.19 -6.29
C ILE A 243 -8.61 -30.83 -4.98
N HIS A 244 -9.19 -31.82 -4.28
CA HIS A 244 -9.86 -31.59 -3.00
C HIS A 244 -8.91 -30.99 -1.95
N SER A 245 -7.72 -31.57 -1.80
CA SER A 245 -6.70 -31.05 -0.88
C SER A 245 -6.24 -29.63 -1.26
N GLY A 246 -6.10 -29.35 -2.56
CA GLY A 246 -5.81 -28.01 -3.06
C GLY A 246 -6.89 -26.99 -2.69
N ASN A 247 -8.17 -27.35 -2.84
CA ASN A 247 -9.30 -26.50 -2.46
C ASN A 247 -9.37 -26.27 -0.94
N GLU A 248 -9.15 -27.30 -0.12
CA GLU A 248 -9.09 -27.13 1.35
C GLU A 248 -7.97 -26.18 1.76
N THR A 249 -6.83 -26.26 1.09
CA THR A 249 -5.70 -25.33 1.31
C THR A 249 -6.08 -23.89 0.95
N ILE A 250 -6.81 -23.68 -0.15
CA ILE A 250 -7.35 -22.35 -0.51
C ILE A 250 -8.32 -21.86 0.58
N ASP A 251 -9.25 -22.69 1.02
CA ASP A 251 -10.25 -22.32 2.02
C ASP A 251 -9.62 -21.96 3.36
N LEU A 252 -8.60 -22.70 3.79
CA LEU A 252 -7.81 -22.38 4.99
C LEU A 252 -7.09 -21.03 4.85
N LEU A 253 -6.45 -20.78 3.71
CA LEU A 253 -5.75 -19.51 3.45
C LEU A 253 -6.73 -18.34 3.36
N LEU A 254 -7.90 -18.50 2.73
CA LEU A 254 -8.94 -17.48 2.67
C LEU A 254 -9.58 -17.19 4.03
N THR A 255 -9.83 -18.23 4.84
CA THR A 255 -10.35 -18.09 6.21
C THR A 255 -9.36 -17.35 7.11
N SER A 256 -8.04 -17.54 6.90
CA SER A 256 -7.01 -16.81 7.65
C SER A 256 -6.95 -15.31 7.32
N ILE A 257 -7.49 -14.89 6.17
CA ILE A 257 -7.54 -13.49 5.73
C ILE A 257 -8.83 -12.82 6.20
N ASP A 258 -9.94 -13.55 6.11
CA ASP A 258 -11.27 -13.05 6.45
C ASP A 258 -11.63 -13.58 7.84
N GLU A 259 -11.11 -12.92 8.90
CA GLU A 259 -11.27 -13.30 10.33
C GLU A 259 -12.74 -13.58 10.74
N ASN A 260 -13.72 -13.22 9.92
CA ASN A 260 -15.15 -13.31 10.21
C ASN A 260 -15.96 -14.20 9.25
N ARG A 261 -15.34 -15.05 8.41
CA ARG A 261 -16.05 -15.70 7.28
C ARG A 261 -16.18 -17.22 7.31
N VAL A 262 -16.18 -17.86 8.48
CA VAL A 262 -16.65 -19.25 8.54
C VAL A 262 -18.16 -19.25 8.28
N SER A 263 -18.55 -19.50 7.03
CA SER A 263 -19.96 -19.49 6.61
C SER A 263 -20.73 -20.59 7.34
N ARG A 264 -21.65 -20.20 8.21
CA ARG A 264 -22.49 -21.15 8.99
C ARG A 264 -23.55 -21.85 8.14
N SER A 265 -23.69 -21.49 6.85
CA SER A 265 -24.70 -22.05 5.95
C SER A 265 -24.46 -23.53 5.61
N SER A 266 -23.21 -24.00 5.71
CA SER A 266 -22.83 -25.39 5.44
C SER A 266 -22.69 -26.23 6.71
N PHE A 267 -22.93 -25.66 7.88
CA PHE A 267 -22.65 -26.33 9.14
C PHE A 267 -23.55 -27.56 9.34
N LYS A 268 -22.95 -28.64 9.82
CA LYS A 268 -23.65 -29.89 10.13
C LYS A 268 -23.18 -30.40 11.48
N ARG A 269 -23.96 -31.34 12.04
CA ARG A 269 -23.56 -32.03 13.26
C ARG A 269 -22.49 -33.06 12.92
N TYR A 270 -21.38 -32.99 13.63
CA TYR A 270 -20.26 -33.92 13.50
C TYR A 270 -19.96 -34.56 14.85
N SER A 271 -19.68 -35.86 14.82
CA SER A 271 -19.12 -36.62 15.94
C SER A 271 -17.63 -36.29 16.06
N ALA A 272 -17.18 -35.91 17.25
CA ALA A 272 -15.78 -35.57 17.49
C ALA A 272 -14.85 -36.76 17.21
N GLN A 273 -15.20 -37.96 17.63
CA GLN A 273 -14.43 -39.16 17.34
C GLN A 273 -14.33 -39.43 15.85
N SER A 274 -15.45 -39.35 15.12
CA SER A 274 -15.47 -39.61 13.68
C SER A 274 -14.60 -38.63 12.89
N VAL A 275 -14.56 -37.36 13.31
CA VAL A 275 -13.72 -36.33 12.69
C VAL A 275 -12.24 -36.62 12.94
N VAL A 276 -11.87 -36.98 14.17
CA VAL A 276 -10.46 -37.28 14.52
C VAL A 276 -9.98 -38.54 13.81
N GLU A 277 -10.80 -39.59 13.77
CA GLU A 277 -10.49 -40.81 13.02
C GLU A 277 -10.28 -40.50 11.54
N LYS A 278 -11.22 -39.77 10.90
CA LYS A 278 -11.06 -39.34 9.51
C LYS A 278 -9.79 -38.53 9.27
N ALA A 279 -9.46 -37.60 10.17
CA ALA A 279 -8.28 -36.78 10.04
C ALA A 279 -6.98 -37.61 10.12
N ILE A 280 -6.94 -38.62 11.00
CA ILE A 280 -5.82 -39.56 11.07
C ILE A 280 -5.75 -40.42 9.79
N GLU A 281 -6.89 -40.82 9.23
CA GLU A 281 -6.91 -41.62 8.00
C GLU A 281 -6.53 -40.84 6.74
N SER A 282 -6.99 -39.60 6.62
CA SER A 282 -6.77 -38.75 5.45
C SER A 282 -5.43 -38.01 5.45
N PHE A 283 -4.68 -38.04 6.56
CA PHE A 283 -3.40 -37.35 6.67
C PHE A 283 -2.38 -37.90 5.66
N SER A 284 -1.67 -37.01 4.95
CA SER A 284 -0.66 -37.38 3.96
C SER A 284 0.67 -37.77 4.62
N TYR A 285 0.76 -39.01 5.11
CA TYR A 285 1.98 -39.58 5.69
C TYR A 285 3.11 -39.69 4.65
N LYS A 286 4.34 -39.35 5.03
CA LYS A 286 5.52 -39.54 4.16
C LYS A 286 5.82 -41.01 3.89
N ARG A 287 5.53 -41.89 4.86
CA ARG A 287 5.59 -43.35 4.72
C ARG A 287 4.31 -43.95 5.30
N SER A 288 3.74 -44.94 4.62
CA SER A 288 2.53 -45.64 5.09
C SER A 288 2.70 -46.27 6.48
N THR A 289 3.93 -46.61 6.86
CA THR A 289 4.26 -47.13 8.19
C THR A 289 4.11 -46.12 9.32
N ASP A 290 4.19 -44.82 9.00
CA ASP A 290 4.17 -43.76 10.02
C ASP A 290 2.78 -43.63 10.67
N ARG A 291 1.72 -44.08 9.99
CA ARG A 291 0.36 -44.16 10.54
C ARG A 291 0.30 -45.03 11.80
N PHE A 292 1.05 -46.14 11.84
CA PHE A 292 1.04 -47.06 12.99
C PHE A 292 1.68 -46.48 14.25
N ALA A 293 2.37 -45.34 14.14
CA ALA A 293 2.91 -44.63 15.30
C ALA A 293 1.83 -43.85 16.07
N ILE A 294 0.62 -43.74 15.53
CA ILE A 294 -0.48 -42.98 16.12
C ILE A 294 -1.47 -43.93 16.80
N SER A 295 -1.72 -43.71 18.08
CA SER A 295 -2.78 -44.37 18.84
C SER A 295 -3.84 -43.35 19.26
N PHE A 296 -5.10 -43.66 19.02
CA PHE A 296 -6.22 -42.81 19.39
C PHE A 296 -7.03 -43.47 20.51
N ASP A 297 -7.14 -42.79 21.67
CA ASP A 297 -7.90 -43.22 22.86
C ASP A 297 -9.09 -42.28 23.07
N ALA A 298 -10.26 -42.66 22.55
CA ALA A 298 -11.50 -41.89 22.68
C ALA A 298 -12.18 -42.18 24.03
N ARG A 299 -12.04 -41.27 25.00
CA ARG A 299 -12.63 -41.42 26.35
C ARG A 299 -14.04 -40.89 26.50
N SER A 300 -14.44 -39.93 25.67
CA SER A 300 -15.74 -39.28 25.74
C SER A 300 -16.15 -38.78 24.36
N GLU A 301 -17.31 -39.24 23.90
CA GLU A 301 -17.87 -38.82 22.62
C GLU A 301 -18.78 -37.61 22.77
N PHE A 302 -18.67 -36.65 21.86
CA PHE A 302 -19.57 -35.51 21.79
C PHE A 302 -19.77 -35.05 20.36
N ASP A 303 -20.97 -34.55 20.08
CA ASP A 303 -21.28 -33.91 18.81
C ASP A 303 -21.04 -32.41 18.90
N PHE A 304 -20.54 -31.82 17.83
CA PHE A 304 -20.43 -30.37 17.67
C PHE A 304 -21.01 -29.91 16.33
N LEU A 305 -21.35 -28.62 16.26
CA LEU A 305 -21.81 -27.98 15.03
C LEU A 305 -20.63 -27.24 14.42
N GLY A 306 -20.25 -27.62 13.20
CA GLY A 306 -19.13 -27.03 12.46
C GLY A 306 -19.31 -27.18 10.96
#